data_AF-A0A842QFJ5-F1
#
_entry.id   AF-A0A842QFJ5-F1
#
_cell.length_a   1.000
_cell.length_b   1.000
_cell.length_c   1.000
_cell.angle_alpha   90.00
_cell.angle_beta   90.00
_cell.angle_gamma   90.00
#
_symmetry.space_group_name_H-M   'P 1'
#
loop_
_entity.id
_entity.type
_entity.pdbx_description
1 polymer ?
#
loop_
_entity_poly.entity_id
_entity_poly.type
_entity_poly.pdbx_seq_one_letter_code
_entity_poly.pdbx_strand_id
1 'polypeptide(L)'
;MKINIEKDGIVAEGFMQAKRPREDYDVKSKDGEDVEFLSFVLCKADRSDRILAGKDSEQVLAMIESDDDIDLQLLGKKIDTKRTVILDNDNTIVHNYRVLDTLEKDGEKKTREHERTLGNVHSEIPLKILSKSLTKKEAFEQYLLEKSYYITHTNAHAYNFLHDLAEELEDDKMYWVRAFNPETKSPSPLVLRNGGKKYSASFIEGKQMGDEYLVMLHLVEREFKIPEREDDEM
;
A
#
# COMPACT_ATOMS: atom_id res chain seq x y z
N MET A 1 13.60 4.14 3.99
CA MET A 1 13.16 5.55 4.05
C MET A 1 13.67 6.14 5.35
N LYS A 2 14.38 7.26 5.32
CA LYS A 2 14.81 7.94 6.56
C LYS A 2 13.59 8.48 7.30
N ILE A 3 13.56 8.28 8.60
CA ILE A 3 12.50 8.76 9.49
C ILE A 3 13.14 9.26 10.80
N ASN A 4 12.45 10.15 11.49
CA ASN A 4 12.72 10.41 12.90
C ASN A 4 11.61 9.80 13.75
N ILE A 5 11.95 9.34 14.95
CA ILE A 5 10.99 8.79 15.91
C ILE A 5 11.19 9.52 17.23
N GLU A 6 10.08 9.93 17.84
CA GLU A 6 10.04 10.64 19.12
C GLU A 6 9.29 9.81 20.16
N LYS A 7 9.90 9.65 21.34
CA LYS A 7 9.25 9.16 22.55
C LYS A 7 9.72 10.00 23.74
N ASP A 8 8.78 10.47 24.55
CA ASP A 8 9.07 11.22 25.78
C ASP A 8 10.03 12.41 25.60
N GLY A 9 9.96 13.07 24.42
CA GLY A 9 10.81 14.22 24.06
C GLY A 9 12.19 13.86 23.52
N ILE A 10 12.57 12.59 23.53
CA ILE A 10 13.81 12.09 22.91
C ILE A 10 13.52 11.74 21.46
N VAL A 11 14.36 12.23 20.55
CA VAL A 11 14.23 12.00 19.10
C VAL A 11 15.43 11.20 18.59
N ALA A 12 15.16 10.12 17.86
CA ALA A 12 16.18 9.31 17.20
C ALA A 12 15.95 9.24 15.70
N GLU A 13 17.04 9.32 14.94
CA GLU A 13 17.03 9.09 13.49
C GLU A 13 17.06 7.58 13.21
N GLY A 14 16.13 7.12 12.39
CA GLY A 14 16.03 5.74 11.96
C GLY A 14 15.90 5.59 10.46
N PHE A 15 16.15 4.38 9.99
CA PHE A 15 15.87 3.99 8.62
C PHE A 15 14.77 2.93 8.60
N MET A 16 13.64 3.30 8.02
CA MET A 16 12.48 2.42 7.85
C MET A 16 12.66 1.55 6.60
N GLN A 17 12.77 0.25 6.78
CA GLN A 17 12.94 -0.75 5.72
C GLN A 17 11.70 -1.63 5.67
N ALA A 18 11.11 -1.80 4.48
CA ALA A 18 9.99 -2.73 4.38
C ALA A 18 10.45 -4.12 4.81
N LYS A 19 9.62 -4.84 5.58
CA LYS A 19 9.79 -6.27 5.80
C LYS A 19 9.61 -6.97 4.44
N ARG A 20 10.67 -7.00 3.66
CA ARG A 20 10.75 -7.82 2.45
C ARG A 20 11.78 -8.89 2.76
N PRO A 21 11.45 -10.18 2.62
CA PRO A 21 12.31 -10.96 1.77
C PRO A 21 12.14 -10.33 0.38
N ARG A 22 13.08 -9.49 -0.05
CA ARG A 22 13.38 -9.49 -1.48
C ARG A 22 14.12 -10.80 -1.65
N GLU A 23 13.39 -11.89 -1.72
CA GLU A 23 13.81 -12.88 -2.68
C GLU A 23 13.68 -12.12 -3.99
N ASP A 24 14.79 -11.55 -4.45
CA ASP A 24 14.99 -11.50 -5.89
C ASP A 24 14.85 -12.96 -6.27
N TYR A 25 13.64 -13.35 -6.66
CA TYR A 25 13.44 -14.63 -7.27
C TYR A 25 14.27 -14.51 -8.55
N ASP A 26 15.51 -15.00 -8.49
CA ASP A 26 16.15 -15.59 -9.65
C ASP A 26 15.18 -16.67 -10.08
N VAL A 27 14.17 -16.28 -10.87
CA VAL A 27 13.24 -17.22 -11.46
C VAL A 27 14.12 -18.00 -12.41
N LYS A 28 14.53 -19.18 -11.96
CA LYS A 28 15.22 -20.11 -12.81
C LYS A 28 14.19 -20.91 -13.57
N SER A 29 14.51 -21.35 -14.78
CA SER A 29 13.71 -22.30 -15.53
C SER A 29 13.62 -23.63 -14.77
N LYS A 30 12.79 -24.56 -15.24
CA LYS A 30 12.79 -25.93 -14.68
C LYS A 30 14.16 -26.59 -14.73
N ASP A 31 15.02 -26.13 -15.63
CA ASP A 31 16.38 -26.65 -15.87
C ASP A 31 17.47 -25.82 -15.15
N GLY A 32 17.10 -24.81 -14.36
CA GLY A 32 18.04 -24.02 -13.55
C GLY A 32 18.66 -22.81 -14.26
N GLU A 33 18.22 -22.48 -15.48
CA GLU A 33 18.72 -21.34 -16.26
C GLU A 33 18.04 -20.02 -15.89
N ASP A 34 18.70 -18.89 -16.10
CA ASP A 34 18.11 -17.56 -15.88
C ASP A 34 16.87 -17.32 -16.75
N VAL A 35 15.79 -16.79 -16.16
CA VAL A 35 14.57 -16.42 -16.90
C VAL A 35 14.44 -14.91 -16.99
N GLU A 36 14.31 -14.41 -18.23
CA GLU A 36 13.90 -13.04 -18.49
C GLU A 36 12.40 -12.95 -18.76
N PHE A 37 11.71 -12.01 -18.08
CA PHE A 37 10.32 -11.71 -18.36
C PHE A 37 10.20 -10.70 -19.51
N LEU A 38 9.74 -11.17 -20.66
CA LEU A 38 9.48 -10.34 -21.83
C LEU A 38 7.99 -10.04 -21.96
N SER A 39 7.67 -8.85 -22.47
CA SER A 39 6.31 -8.48 -22.83
C SER A 39 6.18 -8.37 -24.34
N PHE A 40 5.10 -8.89 -24.89
CA PHE A 40 4.81 -8.88 -26.32
C PHE A 40 3.44 -8.24 -26.58
N VAL A 41 3.26 -7.69 -27.78
CA VAL A 41 1.96 -7.20 -28.24
C VAL A 41 1.06 -8.39 -28.57
N LEU A 42 -0.09 -8.47 -27.91
CA LEU A 42 -1.13 -9.46 -28.19
C LEU A 42 -2.10 -8.94 -29.26
N CYS A 43 -2.72 -7.79 -29.02
CA CYS A 43 -3.62 -7.13 -29.95
C CYS A 43 -3.64 -5.61 -29.71
N LYS A 44 -4.21 -4.86 -30.64
CA LYS A 44 -4.50 -3.43 -30.45
C LYS A 44 -5.76 -3.23 -29.59
N ALA A 45 -5.89 -2.06 -28.98
CA ALA A 45 -7.05 -1.72 -28.15
C ALA A 45 -8.39 -1.80 -28.92
N ASP A 46 -8.38 -1.41 -30.20
CA ASP A 46 -9.50 -1.48 -31.15
C ASP A 46 -9.85 -2.91 -31.61
N ARG A 47 -9.09 -3.91 -31.16
CA ARG A 47 -9.31 -5.35 -31.40
C ARG A 47 -9.35 -6.15 -30.09
N SER A 48 -9.52 -5.48 -28.95
CA SER A 48 -9.56 -6.14 -27.63
C SER A 48 -10.93 -6.76 -27.35
N ASP A 49 -10.97 -7.78 -26.47
CA ASP A 49 -12.21 -8.46 -26.04
C ASP A 49 -13.28 -7.51 -25.51
N ARG A 50 -12.90 -6.32 -25.00
CA ARG A 50 -13.83 -5.27 -24.60
C ARG A 50 -14.77 -4.83 -25.72
N ILE A 51 -14.35 -4.94 -26.97
CA ILE A 51 -15.16 -4.57 -28.13
C ILE A 51 -16.17 -5.66 -28.46
N LEU A 52 -15.88 -6.91 -28.10
CA LEU A 52 -16.83 -8.02 -28.25
C LEU A 52 -17.98 -7.93 -27.24
N ALA A 53 -17.75 -7.33 -26.07
CA ALA A 53 -18.73 -7.23 -24.99
C ALA A 53 -20.02 -6.45 -25.36
N GLY A 54 -20.02 -5.69 -26.45
CA GLY A 54 -21.19 -4.94 -26.95
C GLY A 54 -21.70 -5.37 -28.32
N LYS A 55 -21.17 -6.45 -28.90
CA LYS A 55 -21.51 -6.92 -30.25
C LYS A 55 -22.52 -8.06 -30.21
N ASP A 56 -23.44 -8.07 -31.18
CA ASP A 56 -24.36 -9.20 -31.37
C ASP A 56 -23.68 -10.38 -32.09
N SER A 57 -24.38 -11.52 -32.13
CA SER A 57 -23.86 -12.76 -32.71
C SER A 57 -23.49 -12.64 -34.19
N GLU A 58 -24.21 -11.81 -34.97
CA GLU A 58 -23.91 -11.62 -36.40
C GLU A 58 -22.61 -10.83 -36.58
N GLN A 59 -22.41 -9.79 -35.77
CA GLN A 59 -21.19 -8.99 -35.77
C GLN A 59 -19.97 -9.79 -35.32
N VAL A 60 -20.13 -10.71 -34.37
CA VAL A 60 -19.06 -11.61 -33.94
C VAL A 60 -18.71 -12.61 -35.05
N LEU A 61 -19.71 -13.22 -35.69
CA LEU A 61 -19.48 -14.14 -36.80
C LEU A 61 -18.77 -13.47 -37.98
N ALA A 62 -19.17 -12.24 -38.34
CA ALA A 62 -18.50 -11.46 -39.38
C ALA A 62 -17.02 -11.18 -39.06
N MET A 63 -16.67 -10.96 -37.79
CA MET A 63 -15.27 -10.79 -37.37
C MET A 63 -14.47 -12.09 -37.44
N ILE A 64 -15.08 -13.22 -37.07
CA ILE A 64 -14.45 -14.55 -37.20
C ILE A 64 -14.19 -14.87 -38.67
N GLU A 65 -15.15 -14.56 -39.55
CA GLU A 65 -15.00 -14.77 -40.99
C GLU A 65 -13.96 -13.84 -41.63
N SER A 66 -13.80 -12.61 -41.12
CA SER A 66 -12.85 -11.64 -41.66
C SER A 66 -11.43 -11.78 -41.12
N ASP A 67 -11.21 -12.54 -40.04
CA ASP A 67 -9.89 -12.75 -39.40
C ASP A 67 -9.20 -11.41 -39.00
N ASP A 68 -10.01 -10.39 -38.69
CA ASP A 68 -9.57 -9.03 -38.39
C ASP A 68 -9.23 -8.80 -36.90
N ASP A 69 -9.39 -9.81 -36.05
CA ASP A 69 -9.09 -9.74 -34.63
C ASP A 69 -7.58 -9.73 -34.35
N ILE A 70 -6.78 -10.33 -35.24
CA ILE A 70 -5.32 -10.41 -35.12
C ILE A 70 -4.62 -9.43 -36.07
N ASP A 71 -3.81 -8.52 -35.52
CA ASP A 71 -2.91 -7.69 -36.34
C ASP A 71 -1.58 -8.42 -36.54
N LEU A 72 -1.45 -9.18 -37.63
CA LEU A 72 -0.26 -9.96 -37.95
C LEU A 72 1.02 -9.13 -38.08
N GLN A 73 0.93 -7.81 -38.30
CA GLN A 73 2.11 -6.95 -38.37
C GLN A 73 2.62 -6.54 -36.98
N LEU A 74 1.77 -6.59 -35.95
CA LEU A 74 2.09 -6.18 -34.60
C LEU A 74 2.18 -7.33 -33.61
N LEU A 75 1.43 -8.41 -33.84
CA LEU A 75 1.41 -9.59 -33.00
C LEU A 75 2.84 -10.09 -32.73
N GLY A 76 3.17 -10.33 -31.46
CA GLY A 76 4.45 -10.88 -31.06
C GLY A 76 5.61 -9.87 -31.10
N LYS A 77 5.38 -8.59 -31.43
CA LYS A 77 6.43 -7.56 -31.27
C LYS A 77 6.76 -7.35 -29.80
N LYS A 78 8.06 -7.36 -29.47
CA LYS A 78 8.57 -7.11 -28.12
C LYS A 78 8.28 -5.67 -27.69
N ILE A 79 7.76 -5.51 -26.48
CA ILE A 79 7.50 -4.22 -25.84
C ILE A 79 8.68 -3.89 -24.94
N ASP A 80 9.39 -2.82 -25.30
CA ASP A 80 10.56 -2.36 -24.54
C ASP A 80 10.16 -1.39 -23.41
N THR A 81 9.26 -0.45 -23.68
CA THR A 81 8.76 0.52 -22.70
C THR A 81 7.23 0.53 -22.68
N LYS A 82 6.65 0.61 -21.49
CA LYS A 82 5.20 0.75 -21.29
C LYS A 82 4.87 2.14 -20.78
N ARG A 83 3.84 2.76 -21.35
CA ARG A 83 3.22 3.98 -20.83
C ARG A 83 1.72 3.75 -20.71
N THR A 84 1.14 4.18 -19.60
CA THR A 84 -0.30 4.13 -19.38
C THR A 84 -0.91 5.46 -19.78
N VAL A 85 -1.94 5.42 -20.64
CA VAL A 85 -2.77 6.57 -20.99
C VAL A 85 -4.22 6.26 -20.62
N ILE A 86 -5.01 7.30 -20.37
CA ILE A 86 -6.45 7.17 -20.15
C ILE A 86 -7.13 7.43 -21.49
N LEU A 87 -8.05 6.55 -21.87
CA LEU A 87 -8.88 6.69 -23.05
C LEU A 87 -10.31 7.05 -22.62
N ASP A 88 -11.00 7.84 -23.43
CA ASP A 88 -12.45 8.04 -23.29
C ASP A 88 -13.24 6.88 -23.93
N ASN A 89 -14.57 7.02 -23.97
CA ASN A 89 -15.45 6.00 -24.55
C ASN A 89 -15.26 5.83 -26.07
N ASP A 90 -14.69 6.82 -26.74
CA ASP A 90 -14.41 6.81 -28.19
C ASP A 90 -12.95 6.37 -28.48
N ASN A 91 -12.26 5.80 -27.49
CA ASN A 91 -10.84 5.41 -27.54
C ASN A 91 -9.87 6.55 -27.86
N THR A 92 -10.26 7.79 -27.57
CA THR A 92 -9.40 8.98 -27.75
C THR A 92 -8.61 9.24 -26.47
N ILE A 93 -7.35 9.67 -26.62
CA ILE A 93 -6.47 9.96 -25.48
C ILE A 93 -7.01 11.17 -24.71
N VAL A 94 -7.24 10.98 -23.42
CA VAL A 94 -7.68 12.05 -22.51
C VAL A 94 -6.48 12.85 -22.05
N HIS A 95 -6.45 14.14 -22.40
CA HIS A 95 -5.38 15.06 -22.00
C HIS A 95 -5.62 15.70 -20.62
N ASN A 96 -6.88 15.86 -20.22
CA ASN A 96 -7.27 16.44 -18.94
C ASN A 96 -8.43 15.64 -18.34
N TYR A 97 -8.29 15.21 -17.10
CA TYR A 97 -9.34 14.51 -16.37
C TYR A 97 -9.45 15.03 -14.94
N ARG A 98 -10.64 14.92 -14.36
CA ARG A 98 -10.87 15.13 -12.94
C ARG A 98 -11.27 13.80 -12.31
N VAL A 99 -10.71 13.52 -11.14
CA VAL A 99 -11.12 12.38 -10.33
C VAL A 99 -12.13 12.91 -9.32
N LEU A 100 -13.30 12.28 -9.27
CA LEU A 100 -14.35 12.60 -8.32
C LEU A 100 -14.55 11.40 -7.39
N ASP A 101 -14.67 11.67 -6.09
CA ASP A 101 -15.03 10.65 -5.11
C ASP A 101 -16.56 10.64 -4.96
N THR A 102 -17.19 9.49 -5.16
CA THR A 102 -18.60 9.27 -4.82
C THR A 102 -18.69 8.62 -3.44
N LEU A 103 -19.21 9.38 -2.48
CA LEU A 103 -19.48 8.90 -1.12
C LEU A 103 -20.94 8.49 -1.04
N GLU A 104 -21.18 7.24 -0.64
CA GLU A 104 -22.51 6.71 -0.38
C GLU A 104 -22.66 6.47 1.11
N LYS A 105 -23.61 7.18 1.73
CA LYS A 105 -23.97 7.01 3.13
C LYS A 105 -25.48 7.09 3.26
N ASP A 106 -26.09 6.07 3.84
CA ASP A 106 -27.54 6.01 4.10
C ASP A 106 -28.41 6.20 2.84
N GLY A 107 -27.93 5.72 1.68
CA GLY A 107 -28.61 5.84 0.39
C GLY A 107 -28.47 7.19 -0.33
N GLU A 108 -27.88 8.20 0.31
CA GLU A 108 -27.51 9.45 -0.35
C GLU A 108 -26.13 9.34 -1.01
N LYS A 109 -26.07 9.67 -2.31
CA LYS A 109 -24.82 9.79 -3.07
C LYS A 109 -24.38 11.25 -3.13
N LYS A 110 -23.20 11.54 -2.60
CA LYS A 110 -22.55 12.86 -2.72
C LYS A 110 -21.25 12.73 -3.48
N THR A 111 -21.07 13.58 -4.47
CA THR A 111 -19.86 13.63 -5.30
C THR A 111 -19.03 14.85 -4.93
N ARG A 112 -17.72 14.67 -4.74
CA ARG A 112 -16.76 15.75 -4.47
C ARG A 112 -15.49 15.57 -5.30
N GLU A 113 -14.68 16.63 -5.43
CA GLU A 113 -13.35 16.49 -6.01
C GLU A 113 -12.47 15.58 -5.15
N HIS A 114 -11.69 14.72 -5.81
CA HIS A 114 -10.79 13.81 -5.12
C HIS A 114 -9.70 14.58 -4.37
N GLU A 115 -9.74 14.48 -3.05
CA GLU A 115 -8.72 15.06 -2.18
C GLU A 115 -7.52 14.13 -2.12
N ARG A 116 -6.42 14.54 -2.76
CA ARG A 116 -5.16 13.79 -2.66
C ARG A 116 -4.65 13.84 -1.23
N THR A 117 -4.54 12.67 -0.60
CA THR A 117 -3.93 12.58 0.73
C THR A 117 -2.44 12.87 0.63
N LEU A 118 -1.94 13.87 1.35
CA LEU A 118 -0.51 14.17 1.42
C LEU A 118 0.20 13.17 2.34
N GLY A 119 1.41 12.77 1.94
CA GLY A 119 2.29 11.98 2.80
C GLY A 119 2.69 12.81 4.02
N ASN A 120 2.65 12.21 5.21
CA ASN A 120 3.00 12.85 6.47
C ASN A 120 4.13 12.13 7.23
N VAL A 121 4.78 11.16 6.59
CA VAL A 121 5.99 10.50 7.11
C VAL A 121 7.20 11.09 6.40
N HIS A 122 7.99 11.86 7.14
CA HIS A 122 9.14 12.60 6.63
C HIS A 122 10.34 12.46 7.58
N SER A 123 11.53 12.80 7.10
CA SER A 123 12.74 12.83 7.94
C SER A 123 12.83 14.07 8.83
N GLU A 124 12.05 15.12 8.58
CA GLU A 124 12.13 16.37 9.35
C GLU A 124 11.22 16.35 10.58
N ILE A 125 10.04 15.75 10.45
CA ILE A 125 9.03 15.71 11.50
C ILE A 125 8.99 14.29 12.08
N PRO A 126 9.26 14.11 13.38
CA PRO A 126 9.32 12.77 13.96
C PRO A 126 7.93 12.12 14.04
N LEU A 127 7.92 10.80 13.87
CA LEU A 127 6.80 9.95 14.24
C LEU A 127 6.73 9.87 15.76
N LYS A 128 5.57 10.18 16.33
CA LYS A 128 5.37 10.16 17.78
C LYS A 128 4.90 8.80 18.24
N ILE A 129 5.69 8.20 19.14
CA ILE A 129 5.27 7.05 19.94
C ILE A 129 4.44 7.61 21.10
N LEU A 130 3.19 7.17 21.19
CA LEU A 130 2.28 7.56 22.26
C LEU A 130 2.43 6.60 23.44
N SER A 131 2.21 7.11 24.66
CA SER A 131 2.21 6.28 25.87
C SER A 131 1.03 5.29 25.93
N LYS A 132 0.03 5.43 25.04
CA LYS A 132 -1.04 4.44 24.89
C LYS A 132 -0.45 3.15 24.34
N SER A 133 -0.66 2.05 25.05
CA SER A 133 -0.24 0.70 24.64
C SER A 133 -1.42 -0.25 24.47
N LEU A 134 -1.14 -1.39 23.85
CA LEU A 134 -1.96 -2.59 23.82
C LEU A 134 -1.05 -3.82 23.82
N THR A 135 -1.61 -4.98 24.13
CA THR A 135 -0.91 -6.27 24.02
C THR A 135 -0.79 -6.70 22.56
N LYS A 136 0.18 -7.56 22.22
CA LYS A 136 0.28 -8.10 20.85
C LYS A 136 -0.97 -8.90 20.51
N LYS A 137 -1.51 -9.66 21.47
CA LYS A 137 -2.77 -10.40 21.29
C LYS A 137 -3.92 -9.47 20.89
N GLU A 138 -4.16 -8.39 21.63
CA GLU A 138 -5.19 -7.41 21.29
C GLU A 138 -4.96 -6.80 19.91
N ALA A 139 -3.70 -6.53 19.54
CA ALA A 139 -3.36 -5.96 18.24
C ALA A 139 -3.78 -6.89 17.10
N PHE A 140 -3.48 -8.18 17.21
CA PHE A 140 -3.80 -9.16 16.18
C PHE A 140 -5.28 -9.57 16.15
N GLU A 141 -5.98 -9.52 17.29
CA GLU A 141 -7.41 -9.86 17.36
C GLU A 141 -8.32 -8.72 16.90
N GLN A 142 -7.91 -7.46 17.11
CA GLN A 142 -8.75 -6.30 16.83
C GLN A 142 -8.40 -5.59 15.52
N TYR A 143 -7.22 -5.82 14.95
CA TYR A 143 -6.74 -5.05 13.80
C TYR A 143 -6.21 -5.91 12.66
N LEU A 144 -6.53 -5.52 11.43
CA LEU A 144 -5.96 -6.09 10.21
C LEU A 144 -4.66 -5.35 9.86
N LEU A 145 -3.51 -5.99 10.10
CA LEU A 145 -2.20 -5.46 9.72
C LEU A 145 -1.96 -5.64 8.22
N GLU A 146 -1.64 -4.54 7.51
CA GLU A 146 -1.39 -4.58 6.06
C GLU A 146 0.11 -4.67 5.75
N LYS A 147 0.93 -3.89 6.45
CA LYS A 147 2.38 -3.77 6.19
C LYS A 147 3.15 -3.65 7.48
N SER A 148 4.37 -4.16 7.46
CA SER A 148 5.32 -4.00 8.56
C SER A 148 6.68 -3.52 8.04
N TYR A 149 7.35 -2.68 8.81
CA TYR A 149 8.66 -2.13 8.49
C TYR A 149 9.62 -2.34 9.66
N TYR A 150 10.85 -2.75 9.37
CA TYR A 150 11.94 -2.70 10.32
C TYR A 150 12.43 -1.26 10.47
N ILE A 151 12.78 -0.87 11.69
CA ILE A 151 13.41 0.40 11.99
C ILE A 151 14.83 0.11 12.46
N THR A 152 15.82 0.58 11.70
CA THR A 152 17.23 0.41 12.02
C THR A 152 17.85 1.75 12.38
N HIS A 153 18.79 1.76 13.32
CA HIS A 153 19.55 2.94 13.70
C HIS A 153 20.44 3.44 12.55
N THR A 154 20.73 4.74 12.53
CA THR A 154 21.71 5.34 11.61
C THR A 154 23.00 5.79 12.29
N ASN A 155 23.01 5.84 13.63
CA ASN A 155 24.15 6.24 14.45
C ASN A 155 24.05 5.62 15.86
N ALA A 156 25.09 5.81 16.68
CA ALA A 156 25.18 5.22 18.03
C ALA A 156 24.11 5.75 19.00
N HIS A 157 23.70 7.02 18.89
CA HIS A 157 22.63 7.57 19.74
C HIS A 157 21.28 6.92 19.41
N ALA A 158 20.97 6.78 18.13
CA ALA A 158 19.79 6.07 17.67
C ALA A 158 19.82 4.58 17.99
N TYR A 159 21.00 3.96 18.02
CA TYR A 159 21.17 2.57 18.47
C TYR A 159 20.70 2.42 19.92
N ASN A 160 21.24 3.22 20.85
CA ASN A 160 20.84 3.14 22.27
C ASN A 160 19.34 3.39 22.42
N PHE A 161 18.80 4.44 21.78
CA PHE A 161 17.37 4.73 21.83
C PHE A 161 16.50 3.56 21.35
N LEU A 162 16.83 2.95 20.21
CA LEU A 162 16.04 1.85 19.65
C LEU A 162 16.22 0.54 20.43
N HIS A 163 17.37 0.34 21.05
CA HIS A 163 17.65 -0.81 21.91
C HIS A 163 16.86 -0.71 23.22
N ASP A 164 16.90 0.44 23.91
CA ASP A 164 16.09 0.71 25.10
C ASP A 164 14.58 0.63 24.79
N LEU A 165 14.17 1.15 23.63
CA LEU A 165 12.77 1.03 23.17
C LEU A 165 12.36 -0.43 22.92
N ALA A 166 13.28 -1.26 22.43
CA ALA A 166 13.01 -2.67 22.18
C ALA A 166 12.84 -3.45 23.50
N GLU A 167 13.64 -3.14 24.52
CA GLU A 167 13.49 -3.67 25.88
C GLU A 167 12.12 -3.31 26.46
N GLU A 168 11.70 -2.03 26.35
CA GLU A 168 10.40 -1.56 26.84
C GLU A 168 9.20 -2.27 26.17
N LEU A 169 9.37 -2.72 24.94
CA LEU A 169 8.33 -3.38 24.13
C LEU A 169 8.36 -4.91 24.20
N GLU A 170 9.38 -5.52 24.82
CA GLU A 170 9.61 -6.96 24.77
C GLU A 170 8.51 -7.77 25.48
N ASP A 171 7.97 -7.25 26.59
CA ASP A 171 6.94 -7.88 27.44
C ASP A 171 5.51 -7.79 26.84
N ASP A 172 5.35 -8.30 25.61
CA ASP A 172 4.08 -8.37 24.89
C ASP A 172 3.42 -7.01 24.62
N LYS A 173 4.20 -5.92 24.64
CA LYS A 173 3.69 -4.56 24.54
C LYS A 173 3.85 -4.00 23.13
N MET A 174 2.81 -3.30 22.66
CA MET A 174 2.88 -2.46 21.47
C MET A 174 2.42 -1.04 21.79
N TYR A 175 3.14 -0.04 21.30
CA TYR A 175 2.73 1.36 21.43
C TYR A 175 2.09 1.89 20.16
N TRP A 176 1.16 2.83 20.32
CA TRP A 176 0.58 3.53 19.19
C TRP A 176 1.57 4.52 18.59
N VAL A 177 1.62 4.57 17.26
CA VAL A 177 2.45 5.53 16.51
C VAL A 177 1.56 6.44 15.68
N ARG A 178 1.82 7.74 15.73
CA ARG A 178 1.13 8.75 14.92
C ARG A 178 2.14 9.68 14.24
N ALA A 179 1.78 10.12 13.04
CA ALA A 179 2.49 11.21 12.38
C ALA A 179 1.92 12.54 12.87
N PHE A 180 2.76 13.56 13.00
CA PHE A 180 2.30 14.89 13.33
C PHE A 180 1.68 15.54 12.09
N ASN A 181 0.44 16.03 12.21
CA ASN A 181 -0.15 16.87 11.18
C ASN A 181 0.20 18.34 11.47
N PRO A 182 1.00 19.01 10.63
CA PRO A 182 1.39 20.40 10.84
C PRO A 182 0.23 21.39 10.68
N GLU A 183 -0.78 21.07 9.86
CA GLU A 183 -1.94 21.93 9.62
C GLU A 183 -2.85 21.98 10.85
N THR A 184 -3.19 20.80 11.39
CA THR A 184 -4.07 20.68 12.56
C THR A 184 -3.32 20.69 13.89
N LYS A 185 -1.98 20.70 13.86
CA LYS A 185 -1.08 20.59 15.02
C LYS A 185 -1.43 19.41 15.94
N SER A 186 -1.91 18.31 15.38
CA SER A 186 -2.42 17.17 16.14
C SER A 186 -1.89 15.84 15.61
N PRO A 187 -1.88 14.77 16.43
CA PRO A 187 -1.56 13.43 15.97
C PRO A 187 -2.52 13.00 14.86
N SER A 188 -1.97 12.46 13.78
CA SER A 188 -2.71 12.00 12.62
C SER A 188 -2.29 10.60 12.20
N PRO A 189 -3.17 9.85 11.52
CA PRO A 189 -2.80 8.54 11.01
C PRO A 189 -1.72 8.63 9.93
N LEU A 190 -0.91 7.58 9.78
CA LEU A 190 0.23 7.59 8.87
C LEU A 190 -0.22 7.51 7.40
N VAL A 191 0.44 8.32 6.57
CA VAL A 191 0.35 8.34 5.11
C VAL A 191 1.77 8.36 4.57
N LEU A 192 2.23 7.25 3.99
CA LEU A 192 3.65 7.08 3.64
C LEU A 192 4.10 7.93 2.45
N ARG A 193 3.19 8.26 1.53
CA ARG A 193 3.50 8.95 0.27
C ARG A 193 2.28 9.74 -0.21
N ASN A 194 2.51 10.77 -1.02
CA ASN A 194 1.45 11.56 -1.63
C ASN A 194 0.52 10.69 -2.49
N GLY A 195 -0.79 10.88 -2.37
CA GLY A 195 -1.82 10.02 -2.96
C GLY A 195 -1.84 8.60 -2.39
N GLY A 196 -1.11 8.34 -1.30
CA GLY A 196 -1.04 7.06 -0.63
C GLY A 196 -2.24 6.79 0.26
N LYS A 197 -2.35 5.53 0.70
CA LYS A 197 -3.37 5.11 1.66
C LYS A 197 -3.13 5.76 3.03
N LYS A 198 -4.22 6.21 3.65
CA LYS A 198 -4.27 6.59 5.06
C LYS A 198 -4.53 5.34 5.89
N TYR A 199 -3.54 4.95 6.69
CA TYR A 199 -3.67 3.80 7.60
C TYR A 199 -4.53 4.18 8.80
N SER A 200 -5.40 3.30 9.30
CA SER A 200 -6.34 3.62 10.40
C SER A 200 -5.62 3.79 11.73
N ALA A 201 -4.65 2.91 11.98
CA ALA A 201 -3.78 2.89 13.14
C ALA A 201 -2.36 2.45 12.73
N SER A 202 -1.42 2.63 13.64
CA SER A 202 -0.05 2.13 13.47
C SER A 202 0.52 1.81 14.84
N PHE A 203 1.27 0.73 14.93
CA PHE A 203 1.82 0.22 16.18
C PHE A 203 3.33 0.00 16.06
N ILE A 204 4.05 0.18 17.14
CA ILE A 204 5.46 -0.20 17.24
C ILE A 204 5.61 -1.39 18.19
N GLU A 205 6.29 -2.41 17.72
CA GLU A 205 6.69 -3.60 18.45
C GLU A 205 8.22 -3.60 18.58
N GLY A 206 8.73 -4.18 19.66
CA GLY A 206 10.15 -4.36 19.88
C GLY A 206 10.48 -5.69 20.55
N LYS A 207 11.73 -6.10 20.42
CA LYS A 207 12.31 -7.23 21.12
C LYS A 207 13.83 -7.07 21.24
N GLN A 208 14.39 -7.29 22.42
CA GLN A 208 15.83 -7.32 22.62
C GLN A 208 16.40 -8.72 22.34
N MET A 209 17.62 -8.77 21.83
CA MET A 209 18.35 -10.00 21.50
C MET A 209 19.82 -9.84 21.95
N GLY A 210 20.01 -9.60 23.25
CA GLY A 210 21.31 -9.24 23.80
C GLY A 210 21.75 -7.85 23.36
N ASP A 211 22.86 -7.77 22.63
CA ASP A 211 23.36 -6.55 21.99
C ASP A 211 22.65 -6.25 20.65
N GLU A 212 21.83 -7.17 20.16
CA GLU A 212 20.97 -6.92 19.01
C GLU A 212 19.58 -6.50 19.46
N TYR A 213 18.85 -5.83 18.58
CA TYR A 213 17.46 -5.47 18.81
C TYR A 213 16.65 -5.63 17.54
N LEU A 214 15.35 -5.78 17.73
CA LEU A 214 14.35 -5.71 16.67
C LEU A 214 13.33 -4.63 17.04
N VAL A 215 13.11 -3.66 16.15
CA VAL A 215 12.01 -2.70 16.26
C VAL A 215 11.21 -2.73 14.95
N MET A 216 9.89 -2.88 15.07
CA MET A 216 8.99 -3.02 13.94
C MET A 216 7.83 -2.03 14.02
N LEU A 217 7.58 -1.32 12.93
CA LEU A 217 6.40 -0.49 12.73
C LEU A 217 5.35 -1.27 11.92
N HIS A 218 4.20 -1.54 12.52
CA HIS A 218 3.03 -2.15 11.88
C HIS A 218 2.06 -1.08 11.42
N LEU A 219 1.58 -1.19 10.19
CA LEU A 219 0.57 -0.32 9.60
C LEU A 219 -0.75 -1.08 9.48
N VAL A 220 -1.80 -0.52 10.07
CA VAL A 220 -3.13 -1.13 10.14
C VAL A 220 -4.00 -0.61 9.02
N GLU A 221 -4.62 -1.52 8.28
CA GLU A 221 -5.61 -1.17 7.28
C GLU A 221 -6.97 -0.81 7.92
N ARG A 222 -7.49 -1.68 8.78
CA ARG A 222 -8.78 -1.49 9.44
C ARG A 222 -8.82 -2.18 10.79
N GLU A 223 -9.67 -1.67 11.66
CA GLU A 223 -10.10 -2.35 12.88
C GLU A 223 -11.23 -3.33 12.51
N PHE A 224 -11.21 -4.52 13.10
CA PHE A 224 -12.32 -5.46 12.97
C PHE A 224 -13.53 -4.91 13.70
N LYS A 225 -14.67 -4.92 13.03
CA LYS A 225 -15.96 -4.69 13.68
C LYS A 225 -16.57 -6.05 13.96
N ILE A 226 -16.94 -6.30 15.21
CA ILE A 226 -17.80 -7.43 15.53
C ILE A 226 -19.14 -7.15 14.86
N PRO A 227 -19.67 -8.06 14.01
CA PRO A 227 -20.99 -7.87 13.42
C PRO A 227 -22.02 -7.75 14.55
N GLU A 228 -22.95 -6.81 14.41
CA GLU A 228 -24.11 -6.76 15.30
C GLU A 228 -24.82 -8.10 15.17
N ARG A 229 -25.02 -8.77 16.31
CA ARG A 229 -25.80 -10.00 16.35
C ARG A 229 -27.21 -9.59 16.00
N GLU A 230 -27.74 -10.05 14.87
CA GLU A 230 -29.18 -10.01 14.65
C GLU A 230 -29.77 -10.80 15.82
N ASP A 231 -30.44 -10.10 16.73
CA ASP A 231 -31.26 -10.73 17.74
C ASP A 231 -32.33 -11.48 16.95
N ASP A 232 -32.15 -12.80 16.79
CA ASP A 232 -33.18 -13.68 16.28
C ASP A 232 -34.45 -13.40 17.11
N GLU A 233 -35.42 -12.74 16.48
CA GLU A 233 -36.75 -12.55 17.05
C GLU A 233 -37.30 -13.93 17.42
N MET A 234 -37.29 -14.25 18.73
CA MET A 234 -37.94 -15.43 19.31
C MET A 234 -39.46 -15.26 19.37
#